data_AF-A0A509LEC3-F1
#
_entry.id   AF-A0A509LEC3-F1
#
_cell.length_a   1.000
_cell.length_b   1.000
_cell.length_c   1.000
_cell.angle_alpha   90.00
_cell.angle_beta   90.00
_cell.angle_gamma   90.00
#
_symmetry.space_group_name_H-M   'P 1'
#
loop_
_entity.id
_entity.type
_entity.pdbx_description
1 polymer ?
#
loop_
_entity_poly.entity_id
_entity_poly.type
_entity_poly.pdbx_seq_one_letter_code
_entity_poly.pdbx_strand_id
1 'polypeptide(L)'
;MERFLVIVVSAIIGTVFFLWFSQAVKKQSMQDYIMSHQWLLHPNSICYWRTILSAGGFVLYFFTPYQSIAIFIFTFAAILDGADGVVARGCDLGSSWGEWLDPMCDKLTYLPPLIGFAYAGIISIKLVWILVV
;
A
#
# COMPACT_ATOMS: atom_id res chain seq x y z
N MET A 1 12.65 4.05 -20.74
CA MET A 1 11.69 3.02 -21.21
C MET A 1 11.49 1.91 -20.19
N GLU A 2 12.56 1.40 -19.54
CA GLU A 2 12.45 0.30 -18.56
C GLU A 2 11.55 0.60 -17.34
N ARG A 3 11.70 1.77 -16.70
CA ARG A 3 10.88 2.10 -15.51
C ARG A 3 9.39 2.21 -15.81
N PHE A 4 9.04 2.78 -16.97
CA PHE A 4 7.64 2.88 -17.40
C PHE A 4 7.03 1.50 -17.60
N LEU A 5 7.76 0.59 -18.25
CA LEU A 5 7.32 -0.80 -18.40
C LEU A 5 7.15 -1.47 -17.03
N VAL A 6 8.09 -1.28 -16.09
CA VAL A 6 7.96 -1.81 -14.73
C VAL A 6 6.71 -1.26 -14.03
N ILE A 7 6.43 0.04 -14.13
CA ILE A 7 5.22 0.64 -13.56
C ILE A 7 3.96 -0.02 -14.15
N VAL A 8 3.88 -0.14 -15.48
CA VAL A 8 2.72 -0.75 -16.16
C VAL A 8 2.54 -2.20 -15.73
N VAL A 9 3.62 -3.00 -15.73
CA VAL A 9 3.58 -4.41 -15.32
C VAL A 9 3.18 -4.54 -13.86
N SER A 10 3.78 -3.76 -12.96
CA SER A 10 3.42 -3.75 -11.53
C SER A 10 1.96 -3.36 -11.33
N ALA A 11 1.45 -2.36 -12.05
CA ALA A 11 0.07 -1.92 -11.95
C ALA A 11 -0.91 -3.00 -12.43
N ILE A 12 -0.60 -3.69 -13.53
CA ILE A 12 -1.41 -4.81 -14.03
C ILE A 12 -1.43 -5.94 -13.00
N ILE A 13 -0.26 -6.37 -12.52
CA ILE A 13 -0.14 -7.45 -11.53
C ILE A 13 -0.88 -7.07 -10.24
N GLY A 14 -0.67 -5.86 -9.73
CA GLY A 14 -1.32 -5.37 -8.53
C GLY A 14 -2.84 -5.31 -8.66
N THR A 15 -3.35 -4.83 -9.80
CA THR A 15 -4.80 -4.76 -10.05
C THR A 15 -5.42 -6.15 -10.16
N VAL A 16 -4.79 -7.07 -10.89
CA VAL A 16 -5.25 -8.46 -11.00
C VAL A 16 -5.28 -9.12 -9.62
N PHE A 17 -4.21 -8.94 -8.83
CA PHE A 17 -4.15 -9.42 -7.45
C PHE A 17 -5.28 -8.84 -6.60
N PHE A 18 -5.51 -7.52 -6.66
CA PHE A 18 -6.56 -6.85 -5.90
C PHE A 18 -7.96 -7.38 -6.24
N LEU A 19 -8.27 -7.52 -7.53
CA LEU A 19 -9.55 -8.04 -7.99
C LEU A 19 -9.75 -9.49 -7.55
N TRP A 20 -8.73 -10.32 -7.71
CA TRP A 20 -8.75 -11.70 -7.22
C TRP A 20 -8.96 -11.76 -5.71
N PHE A 21 -8.20 -10.98 -4.94
CA PHE A 21 -8.29 -10.94 -3.48
C PHE A 21 -9.67 -10.47 -3.04
N SER A 22 -10.20 -9.39 -3.65
CA SER A 22 -11.54 -8.88 -3.38
C SER A 22 -12.64 -9.91 -3.63
N GLN A 23 -12.50 -10.75 -4.66
CA GLN A 23 -13.43 -11.86 -4.90
C GLN A 23 -13.19 -13.02 -3.92
N ALA A 24 -11.95 -13.30 -3.55
CA ALA A 24 -11.59 -14.37 -2.64
C ALA A 24 -12.16 -14.12 -1.24
N VAL A 25 -12.07 -12.89 -0.72
CA VAL A 25 -12.61 -12.49 0.61
C VAL A 25 -14.12 -12.70 0.74
N LYS A 26 -14.86 -12.78 -0.37
CA LYS A 26 -16.31 -13.11 -0.36
C LYS A 26 -16.60 -14.58 -0.09
N LYS A 27 -15.61 -15.47 -0.22
CA LYS A 27 -15.77 -16.90 0.02
C LYS A 27 -15.58 -17.20 1.51
N GLN A 28 -16.48 -17.98 2.10
CA GLN A 28 -16.41 -18.38 3.51
C GLN A 28 -15.04 -18.95 3.90
N SER A 29 -14.47 -19.81 3.04
CA SER A 29 -13.15 -20.41 3.27
C SER A 29 -12.02 -19.38 3.43
N MET A 30 -12.09 -18.26 2.71
CA MET A 30 -11.09 -17.19 2.83
C MET A 30 -11.34 -16.35 4.07
N GLN A 31 -12.61 -16.11 4.42
CA GLN A 31 -12.95 -15.42 5.67
C GLN A 31 -12.46 -16.22 6.88
N ASP A 32 -12.69 -17.53 6.91
CA ASP A 32 -12.19 -18.41 7.97
C ASP A 32 -10.64 -18.40 8.04
N TYR A 33 -9.97 -18.33 6.89
CA TYR A 33 -8.52 -18.18 6.83
C TYR A 33 -8.05 -16.82 7.38
N ILE A 34 -8.72 -15.73 7.03
CA ILE A 34 -8.45 -14.39 7.57
C ILE A 34 -8.65 -14.39 9.09
N MET A 35 -9.76 -14.93 9.57
CA MET A 35 -10.10 -15.01 11.00
C MET A 35 -9.09 -15.84 11.81
N SER A 36 -8.49 -16.87 11.20
CA SER A 36 -7.42 -17.65 11.85
C SER A 36 -6.04 -16.98 11.78
N HIS A 37 -5.81 -16.04 10.86
CA HIS A 37 -4.51 -15.39 10.62
C HIS A 37 -4.55 -13.86 10.79
N GLN A 38 -5.24 -13.39 11.84
CA GLN A 38 -5.42 -11.95 12.12
C GLN A 38 -4.10 -11.19 12.31
N TRP A 39 -3.02 -11.84 12.75
CA TRP A 39 -1.72 -11.20 12.89
C TRP A 39 -1.19 -10.62 11.57
N LEU A 40 -1.59 -11.18 10.42
CA LEU A 40 -1.18 -10.72 9.09
C LEU A 40 -2.33 -10.06 8.32
N LEU A 41 -3.53 -10.64 8.40
CA LEU A 41 -4.67 -10.27 7.55
C LEU A 41 -5.70 -9.38 8.25
N HIS A 42 -5.55 -9.07 9.55
CA HIS A 42 -6.40 -8.06 10.17
C HIS A 42 -6.19 -6.71 9.47
N PRO A 43 -7.25 -5.90 9.23
CA PRO A 43 -7.13 -4.59 8.56
C PRO A 43 -5.99 -3.73 9.12
N ASN A 44 -5.97 -3.48 10.43
CA ASN A 44 -4.87 -2.76 11.10
C ASN A 44 -3.48 -3.36 10.86
N SER A 45 -3.35 -4.70 10.86
CA SER A 45 -2.08 -5.38 10.54
C SER A 45 -1.65 -5.12 9.11
N ILE A 46 -2.59 -5.15 8.16
CA ILE A 46 -2.33 -4.81 6.76
C ILE A 46 -1.84 -3.35 6.66
N CYS A 47 -2.45 -2.40 7.39
CA CYS A 47 -1.99 -1.00 7.41
C CYS A 47 -0.54 -0.88 7.92
N TYR A 48 -0.18 -1.60 8.98
CA TYR A 48 1.19 -1.63 9.51
C TYR A 48 2.17 -2.23 8.49
N TRP A 49 1.85 -3.39 7.91
CA TRP A 49 2.70 -4.05 6.92
C TRP A 49 2.88 -3.20 5.67
N ARG A 50 1.82 -2.55 5.18
CA ARG A 50 1.86 -1.57 4.09
C ARG A 50 2.83 -0.44 4.39
N THR A 51 2.75 0.14 5.58
CA THR A 51 3.65 1.23 6.01
C THR A 51 5.11 0.78 6.03
N ILE A 52 5.39 -0.41 6.57
CA ILE A 52 6.73 -1.01 6.61
C ILE A 52 7.25 -1.27 5.19
N LEU A 53 6.42 -1.82 4.31
CA LEU A 53 6.75 -2.05 2.91
C LEU A 53 7.08 -0.73 2.21
N SER A 54 6.29 0.32 2.41
CA SER A 54 6.55 1.64 1.84
C SER A 54 7.86 2.25 2.34
N ALA A 55 8.15 2.15 3.65
CA ALA A 55 9.42 2.60 4.20
C ALA A 55 10.62 1.85 3.59
N GLY A 56 10.50 0.52 3.43
CA GLY A 56 11.51 -0.28 2.71
C GLY A 56 11.64 0.12 1.24
N GLY A 57 10.52 0.37 0.56
CA GLY A 57 10.46 0.86 -0.82
C GLY A 57 11.15 2.22 -0.97
N PHE A 58 10.97 3.12 -0.02
CA PHE A 58 11.64 4.42 0.02
C PHE A 58 13.16 4.26 0.10
N VAL A 59 13.65 3.43 1.04
CA VAL A 59 15.09 3.16 1.16
C VAL A 59 15.63 2.56 -0.13
N LEU A 60 14.95 1.57 -0.70
CA LEU A 60 15.37 0.92 -1.94
C LEU A 60 15.39 1.90 -3.13
N TYR A 61 14.42 2.79 -3.25
CA TYR A 61 14.33 3.71 -4.38
C TYR A 61 15.43 4.77 -4.36
N PHE A 62 15.65 5.40 -3.19
CA PHE A 62 16.50 6.58 -3.08
C PHE A 62 17.95 6.26 -2.71
N PHE A 63 18.21 5.13 -2.05
CA PHE A 63 19.55 4.80 -1.52
C PHE A 63 20.20 3.58 -2.18
N THR A 64 19.54 2.92 -3.13
CA THR A 64 20.06 1.72 -3.80
C THR A 64 19.82 1.78 -5.32
N PRO A 65 20.52 0.97 -6.12
CA PRO A 65 20.25 0.88 -7.56
C PRO A 65 18.94 0.13 -7.90
N TYR A 66 18.26 -0.47 -6.91
CA TYR A 66 17.11 -1.38 -7.12
C TYR A 66 15.76 -0.66 -7.26
N GLN A 67 15.71 0.40 -8.06
CA GLN A 67 14.52 1.24 -8.21
C GLN A 67 13.31 0.49 -8.80
N SER A 68 13.54 -0.49 -9.67
CA SER A 68 12.47 -1.32 -10.25
C SER A 68 11.74 -2.14 -9.17
N ILE A 69 12.48 -2.68 -8.20
CA ILE A 69 11.91 -3.42 -7.06
C ILE A 69 11.13 -2.46 -6.16
N ALA A 70 11.68 -1.27 -5.90
CA ALA A 70 10.98 -0.27 -5.10
C ALA A 70 9.64 0.17 -5.73
N ILE A 71 9.59 0.34 -7.06
CA ILE A 71 8.34 0.63 -7.78
C ILE A 71 7.31 -0.48 -7.55
N PHE A 72 7.72 -1.75 -7.64
CA PHE A 72 6.84 -2.87 -7.35
C PHE A 72 6.33 -2.85 -5.91
N ILE A 73 7.22 -2.59 -4.93
CA ILE A 73 6.87 -2.49 -3.51
C ILE A 73 5.86 -1.37 -3.26
N PHE A 74 6.09 -0.17 -3.80
CA PHE A 74 5.15 0.95 -3.67
C PHE A 74 3.79 0.64 -4.32
N THR A 75 3.81 -0.03 -5.47
CA THR A 75 2.57 -0.45 -6.12
C THR A 75 1.81 -1.44 -5.24
N PHE A 76 2.51 -2.42 -4.67
CA PHE A 76 1.89 -3.40 -3.79
C PHE A 76 1.38 -2.77 -2.48
N ALA A 77 2.12 -1.83 -1.90
CA ALA A 77 1.69 -1.06 -0.73
C ALA A 77 0.39 -0.28 -1.03
N ALA A 78 0.29 0.36 -2.20
CA ALA A 78 -0.93 1.04 -2.63
C ALA A 78 -2.12 0.09 -2.87
N ILE A 79 -1.86 -1.17 -3.23
CA ILE A 79 -2.92 -2.19 -3.35
C ILE A 79 -3.38 -2.69 -1.97
N LEU A 80 -2.45 -2.80 -1.01
CA LEU A 80 -2.78 -3.23 0.35
C LEU A 80 -3.72 -2.24 1.07
N ASP A 81 -3.64 -0.96 0.72
CA ASP A 81 -4.60 0.08 1.12
C ASP A 81 -6.04 -0.30 0.79
N GLY A 82 -6.32 -0.69 -0.46
CA GLY A 82 -7.65 -1.17 -0.81
C GLY A 82 -7.98 -2.51 -0.13
N ALA A 83 -6.96 -3.35 0.10
CA ALA A 83 -7.13 -4.71 0.62
C ALA A 83 -7.59 -4.71 2.08
N ASP A 84 -7.08 -3.81 2.92
CA ASP A 84 -7.51 -3.71 4.33
C ASP A 84 -9.00 -3.37 4.44
N GLY A 85 -9.51 -2.45 3.64
CA GLY A 85 -10.92 -2.08 3.61
C GLY A 85 -11.81 -3.19 3.04
N VAL A 86 -11.29 -3.97 2.09
CA VAL A 86 -11.97 -5.19 1.60
C VAL A 86 -12.11 -6.20 2.73
N VAL A 87 -11.05 -6.44 3.52
CA VAL A 87 -11.10 -7.36 4.66
C VAL A 87 -12.01 -6.82 5.76
N ALA A 88 -11.90 -5.53 6.10
CA ALA A 88 -12.72 -4.90 7.14
C ALA A 88 -14.22 -5.07 6.86
N ARG A 89 -14.65 -4.80 5.62
CA ARG A 89 -16.05 -4.97 5.19
C ARG A 89 -16.44 -6.44 4.99
N GLY A 90 -15.52 -7.27 4.52
CA GLY A 90 -15.77 -8.67 4.21
C GLY A 90 -15.90 -9.56 5.43
N CYS A 91 -15.16 -9.26 6.50
CA CYS A 91 -15.10 -10.05 7.73
C CYS A 91 -15.70 -9.33 8.95
N ASP A 92 -16.33 -8.18 8.76
CA ASP A 92 -16.88 -7.33 9.83
C ASP A 92 -15.85 -6.97 10.92
N LEU A 93 -14.63 -6.62 10.48
CA LEU A 93 -13.47 -6.29 11.32
C LEU A 93 -13.24 -4.77 11.43
N GLY A 94 -14.28 -3.97 11.20
CA GLY A 94 -14.22 -2.52 11.36
C GLY A 94 -13.95 -2.12 12.82
N SER A 95 -13.08 -1.13 13.04
CA SER A 95 -12.81 -0.62 14.38
C SER A 95 -12.54 0.89 14.35
N SER A 96 -12.91 1.60 15.42
CA SER A 96 -12.64 3.04 15.57
C SER A 96 -11.15 3.36 15.55
N TRP A 97 -10.32 2.44 16.08
CA TRP A 97 -8.87 2.55 15.97
C TRP A 97 -8.39 2.43 14.53
N GLY A 98 -8.92 1.47 13.77
CA GLY A 98 -8.60 1.28 12.35
C GLY A 98 -8.97 2.50 11.51
N GLU A 99 -10.15 3.08 11.74
CA GLU A 99 -10.60 4.30 11.05
C GLU A 99 -9.68 5.51 11.27
N TRP A 100 -9.04 5.61 12.44
CA TRP A 100 -8.06 6.64 12.73
C TRP A 100 -6.67 6.28 12.21
N LEU A 101 -6.29 5.01 12.32
CA LEU A 101 -4.98 4.48 11.91
C LEU A 101 -4.79 4.58 10.39
N ASP A 102 -5.81 4.29 9.61
CA ASP A 102 -5.73 4.20 8.16
C ASP A 102 -5.28 5.52 7.49
N PRO A 103 -5.90 6.70 7.77
CA PRO A 103 -5.41 7.99 7.27
C PRO A 103 -3.99 8.34 7.73
N MET A 104 -3.55 7.84 8.88
CA MET A 104 -2.17 8.03 9.33
C MET A 104 -1.20 7.16 8.54
N CYS A 105 -1.53 5.89 8.34
CA CYS A 105 -0.75 4.96 7.52
C CYS A 105 -0.67 5.42 6.06
N ASP A 106 -1.73 6.03 5.51
CA ASP A 106 -1.72 6.64 4.18
C ASP A 106 -0.66 7.74 4.07
N LYS A 107 -0.68 8.68 5.01
CA LYS A 107 0.29 9.78 5.05
C LYS A 107 1.71 9.26 5.17
N LEU A 108 1.95 8.26 6.03
CA LEU A 108 3.26 7.63 6.17
C LEU A 108 3.68 6.83 4.93
N THR A 109 2.73 6.32 4.16
CA THR A 109 2.99 5.55 2.94
C THR A 109 3.37 6.46 1.77
N TYR A 110 2.66 7.57 1.55
CA TYR A 110 2.83 8.40 0.36
C TYR A 110 3.69 9.65 0.57
N LEU A 111 3.70 10.27 1.76
CA LEU A 111 4.48 11.51 1.97
C LEU A 111 6.01 11.31 1.85
N PRO A 112 6.63 10.27 2.46
CA PRO A 112 8.08 10.10 2.35
C PRO A 112 8.59 10.01 0.90
N PRO A 113 8.03 9.16 0.01
CA PRO A 113 8.48 9.14 -1.38
C PRO A 113 8.19 10.44 -2.13
N LEU A 114 7.06 11.11 -1.87
CA LEU A 114 6.75 12.40 -2.49
C LEU A 114 7.73 13.50 -2.08
N ILE A 115 8.11 13.57 -0.80
CA ILE A 115 9.15 14.48 -0.30
C ILE A 115 10.50 14.14 -0.95
N GLY A 116 10.84 12.85 -1.05
CA GLY A 116 12.04 12.40 -1.74
C GLY A 116 12.07 12.84 -3.21
N PHE A 117 10.95 12.71 -3.92
CA PHE A 117 10.84 13.19 -5.31
C PHE A 117 10.90 14.72 -5.42
N ALA A 118 10.36 15.45 -4.45
CA ALA A 118 10.48 16.90 -4.42
C ALA A 118 11.92 17.35 -4.17
N TYR A 119 12.63 16.68 -3.26
CA TYR A 119 14.05 16.94 -3.01
C TYR A 119 14.92 16.60 -4.23
N ALA A 120 14.56 15.56 -4.98
CA ALA A 120 15.21 15.21 -6.24
C ALA A 120 14.86 16.18 -7.41
N GLY A 121 14.02 17.18 -7.19
CA GLY A 121 13.61 18.15 -8.21
C GLY A 121 12.62 17.62 -9.24
N ILE A 122 12.03 16.45 -9.02
CA ILE A 122 11.09 15.80 -9.94
C ILE A 122 9.67 16.38 -9.78
N ILE A 123 9.27 16.66 -8.53
CA ILE A 123 7.94 17.22 -8.20
C ILE A 123 8.12 18.55 -7.48
N SER A 124 7.20 19.50 -7.68
CA SER A 124 7.21 20.74 -6.91
C SER A 124 6.84 20.49 -5.44
N ILE A 125 7.63 21.01 -4.50
CA ILE A 125 7.31 20.94 -3.06
C ILE A 125 5.91 21.52 -2.74
N LYS A 126 5.42 22.47 -3.54
CA LYS A 126 4.07 23.03 -3.39
C LYS A 126 2.98 21.96 -3.58
N LEU A 127 3.18 21.01 -4.50
CA LEU A 127 2.24 19.91 -4.71
C LEU A 127 2.21 18.95 -3.53
N VAL A 128 3.36 18.73 -2.88
CA VAL A 128 3.44 17.90 -1.67
C VAL A 128 2.68 18.57 -0.52
N TRP A 129 2.81 19.89 -0.35
CA TRP A 129 2.08 20.62 0.69
C TRP A 129 0.55 20.55 0.55
N ILE A 130 0.02 20.53 -0.67
CA ILE A 130 -1.43 20.37 -0.92
C ILE A 130 -1.95 19.04 -0.37
N LEU A 131 -1.12 18.00 -0.33
CA LEU A 131 -1.51 16.67 0.17
C LEU A 131 -1.37 16.53 1.69
N VAL A 132 -0.71 17.49 2.35
CA VAL A 132 -0.51 17.50 3.80
C VAL A 132 -1.64 18.26 4.51
N VAL A 133 -2.14 19.32 3.87
CA VAL A 133 -3.22 20.21 4.34
C VAL A 133 -4.58 19.56 4.13
#